data_AF-A0A6P5NK56-F1
#
_entry.id   AF-A0A6P5NK56-F1
#
_cell.length_a   1.000
_cell.length_b   1.000
_cell.length_c   1.000
_cell.angle_alpha   90.00
_cell.angle_beta   90.00
_cell.angle_gamma   90.00
#
_symmetry.space_group_name_H-M   'P 1'
#
loop_
_entity.id
_entity.type
_entity.pdbx_description
1 polymer ?
#
loop_
_entity_poly.entity_id
_entity_poly.type
_entity_poly.pdbx_seq_one_letter_code
_entity_poly.pdbx_strand_id
1 'polypeptide(L)'
;MELQPIDEDLIWEEVCGGKKKNRVYGKGSFFSSSIKSGTTSANSISGRAPRNQNFVPDLQEQIHNLNEELFQCVTQQIDERISKLLDTRLAPLEKTQKKLEKLERAIGKAKKEKLKQKRWNEAYVSYYEKVRASSSSSAVPLPPPPPPPSMSSDEGYDDEDEDDT
;
A
#
# COMPACT_ATOMS: atom_id res chain seq x y z
N MET A 1 -9.62 15.88 19.42
CA MET A 1 -9.19 15.05 20.57
C MET A 1 -8.75 13.72 19.98
N GLU A 2 -7.46 13.42 19.98
CA GLU A 2 -6.93 12.11 19.56
C GLU A 2 -7.33 11.07 20.62
N LEU A 3 -7.97 9.98 20.19
CA LEU A 3 -8.19 8.81 21.05
C LEU A 3 -6.96 7.90 20.93
N GLN A 4 -6.36 7.59 22.07
CA GLN A 4 -5.20 6.68 22.14
C GLN A 4 -5.61 5.25 21.78
N PRO A 5 -4.68 4.44 21.21
CA PRO A 5 -4.96 3.05 20.86
C PRO A 5 -5.28 2.24 22.13
N ILE A 6 -6.33 1.42 22.06
CA ILE A 6 -6.66 0.45 23.12
C ILE A 6 -5.65 -0.69 23.04
N ASP A 7 -4.98 -0.95 24.15
CA ASP A 7 -4.01 -2.03 24.31
C ASP A 7 -4.71 -3.40 24.30
N GLU A 8 -4.35 -4.23 23.33
CA GLU A 8 -4.92 -5.57 23.08
C GLU A 8 -4.46 -6.61 24.11
N ASP A 9 -3.49 -6.28 24.97
CA ASP A 9 -3.01 -7.13 26.07
C ASP A 9 -3.74 -6.86 27.40
N LEU A 10 -4.81 -6.05 27.43
CA LEU A 10 -5.75 -5.96 28.56
C LEU A 10 -6.63 -7.23 28.63
N ILE A 11 -5.97 -8.32 29.02
CA ILE A 11 -6.56 -9.60 29.34
C ILE A 11 -7.45 -9.41 30.57
N TRP A 12 -8.75 -9.64 30.43
CA TRP A 12 -9.68 -9.59 31.57
C TRP A 12 -9.27 -10.62 32.64
N GLU A 13 -8.93 -10.15 33.83
CA GLU A 13 -8.59 -11.01 34.97
C GLU A 13 -9.87 -11.56 35.62
N GLU A 14 -10.12 -12.87 35.43
CA GLU A 14 -11.23 -13.58 36.08
C GLU A 14 -10.91 -13.80 37.58
N VAL A 15 -11.56 -13.02 38.45
CA VAL A 15 -11.44 -13.21 39.90
C VAL A 15 -12.40 -14.31 40.35
N CYS A 16 -11.87 -15.52 40.55
CA CYS A 16 -12.58 -16.61 41.22
C CYS A 16 -12.88 -16.27 42.69
N GLY A 17 -14.08 -15.74 42.96
CA GLY A 17 -14.59 -15.45 44.30
C GLY A 17 -15.09 -16.71 45.03
N GLY A 18 -14.30 -17.19 46.00
CA GLY A 18 -14.69 -18.28 46.89
C GLY A 18 -15.95 -18.01 47.73
N LYS A 19 -16.68 -19.10 48.01
CA LYS A 19 -17.86 -19.31 48.88
C LYS A 19 -18.29 -18.15 49.81
N LYS A 20 -19.15 -17.23 49.33
CA LYS A 20 -20.21 -16.61 50.15
C LYS A 20 -21.29 -15.98 49.27
N LYS A 21 -22.54 -16.38 49.48
CA LYS A 21 -23.73 -15.96 48.71
C LYS A 21 -23.91 -14.43 48.74
N ASN A 22 -24.00 -13.85 47.54
CA ASN A 22 -24.74 -12.63 47.19
C ASN A 22 -24.30 -11.29 47.83
N ARG A 23 -23.03 -10.91 47.72
CA ARG A 23 -22.64 -9.50 47.95
C ARG A 23 -21.31 -9.16 47.26
N VAL A 24 -21.36 -8.29 46.24
CA VAL A 24 -20.16 -7.73 45.60
C VAL A 24 -19.94 -6.32 46.16
N TYR A 25 -18.75 -6.08 46.71
CA TYR A 25 -18.28 -4.72 46.99
C TYR A 25 -17.10 -4.44 46.07
N GLY A 26 -17.25 -3.43 45.21
CA GLY A 26 -16.13 -2.85 44.47
C GLY A 26 -15.37 -1.86 45.35
N LYS A 27 -14.04 -1.95 45.34
CA LYS A 27 -13.12 -1.08 46.05
C LYS A 27 -13.00 0.26 45.30
N GLY A 28 -13.92 1.18 45.56
CA GLY A 28 -13.82 2.58 45.13
C GLY A 28 -13.18 3.44 46.21
N SER A 29 -12.36 4.41 45.81
CA SER A 29 -11.85 5.47 46.69
C SER A 29 -13.02 6.27 47.28
N PHE A 30 -13.27 6.12 48.58
CA PHE A 30 -14.31 6.86 49.29
C PHE A 30 -13.82 8.27 49.62
N PHE A 31 -14.05 9.22 48.72
CA PHE A 31 -14.34 10.58 49.20
C PHE A 31 -15.84 10.68 49.41
N SER A 32 -16.30 10.23 50.58
CA SER A 32 -17.64 10.50 51.07
C SER A 32 -17.52 11.11 52.46
N SER A 33 -17.61 12.44 52.51
CA SER A 33 -17.95 13.14 53.73
C SER A 33 -19.29 12.61 54.26
N SER A 34 -19.21 11.94 55.41
CA SER A 34 -20.24 11.84 56.46
C SER A 34 -21.70 11.71 56.00
N ILE A 35 -22.19 10.47 55.87
CA ILE A 35 -23.64 10.23 55.87
C ILE A 35 -23.97 9.32 57.06
N LYS A 36 -24.42 9.96 58.14
CA LYS A 36 -25.04 9.31 59.29
C LYS A 36 -26.25 8.50 58.81
N SER A 37 -26.26 7.20 59.06
CA SER A 37 -27.41 6.34 58.80
C SER A 37 -28.50 6.56 59.84
N GLY A 38 -29.55 7.29 59.47
CA GLY A 38 -30.82 7.32 60.20
C GLY A 38 -31.81 6.35 59.56
N THR A 39 -32.15 5.27 60.26
CA THR A 39 -33.30 4.41 59.94
C THR A 39 -34.59 5.15 60.28
N THR A 40 -35.42 5.44 59.28
CA THR A 40 -36.83 5.83 59.51
C THR A 40 -37.75 5.27 58.43
N SER A 41 -38.50 4.26 58.84
CA SER A 41 -39.88 3.86 58.50
C SER A 41 -40.52 4.36 57.19
N ALA A 42 -41.01 3.37 56.44
CA ALA A 42 -41.85 3.52 55.26
C ALA A 42 -43.10 4.37 55.51
N ASN A 43 -43.41 5.24 54.55
CA ASN A 43 -44.77 5.64 54.20
C ASN A 43 -44.86 5.72 52.67
N SER A 44 -45.72 4.89 52.11
CA SER A 44 -46.01 4.83 50.68
C SER A 44 -46.88 6.02 50.31
N ILE A 45 -46.30 6.98 49.57
CA ILE A 45 -47.03 8.07 48.93
C ILE A 45 -46.86 7.86 47.44
N SER A 46 -47.95 7.51 46.76
CA SER A 46 -48.06 7.48 45.30
C SER A 46 -48.00 8.91 44.75
N GLY A 47 -46.82 9.52 44.78
CA GLY A 47 -46.51 10.70 44.00
C GLY A 47 -46.15 10.23 42.59
N ARG A 48 -47.10 10.29 41.65
CA ARG A 48 -46.79 10.19 40.23
C ARG A 48 -45.89 11.38 39.88
N ALA A 49 -44.58 11.15 39.84
CA ALA A 49 -43.63 12.11 39.29
C ALA A 49 -44.11 12.49 37.88
N PRO A 50 -44.02 13.76 37.46
CA PRO A 50 -44.33 14.12 36.09
C PRO A 50 -43.39 13.28 35.23
N ARG A 51 -43.97 12.34 34.48
CA ARG A 51 -43.23 11.55 33.50
C ARG A 51 -42.73 12.57 32.50
N ASN A 52 -41.47 12.99 32.64
CA ASN A 52 -40.80 13.75 31.61
C ASN A 52 -40.65 12.80 30.42
N GLN A 53 -41.65 12.80 29.56
CA GLN A 53 -41.71 12.03 28.33
C GLN A 53 -40.93 12.71 27.20
N ASN A 54 -40.25 13.82 27.48
CA ASN A 54 -39.55 14.64 26.49
C ASN A 54 -38.03 14.36 26.45
N PHE A 55 -37.44 13.72 27.48
CA PHE A 55 -36.02 13.35 27.47
C PHE A 55 -35.70 12.09 26.64
N VAL A 56 -36.65 11.15 26.53
CA VAL A 56 -36.41 9.88 25.81
C VAL A 56 -36.32 10.09 24.28
N PRO A 57 -37.19 10.90 23.65
CA PRO A 57 -37.05 11.23 22.23
C PRO A 57 -35.76 12.00 21.91
N ASP A 58 -35.37 12.94 22.78
CA ASP A 58 -34.14 13.74 22.66
C ASP A 58 -32.86 12.88 22.72
N LEU A 59 -32.81 11.90 23.61
CA LEU A 59 -31.71 10.92 23.68
C LEU A 59 -31.65 10.04 22.42
N GLN A 60 -32.79 9.65 21.85
CA GLN A 60 -32.83 8.84 20.63
C GLN A 60 -32.26 9.60 19.43
N GLU A 61 -32.59 10.89 19.30
CA GLU A 61 -32.07 11.76 18.26
C GLU A 61 -30.55 11.98 18.41
N GLN A 62 -30.06 12.19 19.64
CA GLN A 62 -28.63 12.30 19.92
C GLN A 62 -27.86 11.01 19.58
N ILE A 63 -28.40 9.84 19.94
CA ILE A 63 -27.81 8.54 19.59
C ILE A 63 -27.76 8.37 18.07
N HIS A 64 -28.83 8.74 17.37
CA HIS A 64 -28.88 8.68 15.91
C HIS A 64 -27.84 9.59 15.27
N ASN A 65 -27.75 10.85 15.70
CA ASN A 65 -26.79 11.81 15.16
C ASN A 65 -25.34 11.37 15.41
N LEU A 66 -25.02 10.88 16.60
CA LEU A 66 -23.69 10.35 16.92
C LEU A 66 -23.33 9.13 16.07
N ASN A 67 -24.30 8.23 15.82
CA ASN A 67 -24.06 7.07 14.95
C ASN A 67 -23.80 7.49 13.50
N GLU A 68 -24.54 8.48 13.00
CA GLU A 68 -24.35 9.02 11.65
C GLU A 68 -22.97 9.70 11.51
N GLU A 69 -22.59 10.53 12.48
CA GLU A 69 -21.26 11.16 12.53
C GLU A 69 -20.13 10.12 12.63
N LEU A 70 -20.31 9.08 13.44
CA LEU A 70 -19.35 7.98 13.55
C LEU A 70 -19.20 7.25 12.21
N PHE A 71 -20.31 6.95 11.53
CA PHE A 71 -20.29 6.26 10.25
C PHE A 71 -19.60 7.10 9.17
N GLN A 72 -19.89 8.40 9.11
CA GLN A 72 -19.24 9.33 8.19
C GLN A 72 -17.75 9.44 8.47
N CYS A 73 -17.35 9.61 9.73
CA CYS A 73 -15.95 9.72 10.12
C CYS A 73 -15.16 8.46 9.77
N VAL A 74 -15.70 7.27 10.08
CA VAL A 74 -15.06 5.99 9.76
C VAL A 74 -14.93 5.81 8.25
N THR A 75 -15.97 6.15 7.48
CA THR A 75 -15.94 6.05 6.02
C THR A 75 -14.85 6.94 5.43
N GLN A 76 -14.81 8.22 5.83
CA GLN A 76 -13.78 9.16 5.37
C GLN A 76 -12.37 8.70 5.76
N GLN A 77 -12.19 8.20 6.98
CA GLN A 77 -10.90 7.70 7.43
C GLN A 77 -10.44 6.48 6.64
N ILE A 78 -11.36 5.57 6.29
CA ILE A 78 -11.06 4.41 5.45
C ILE A 78 -10.67 4.86 4.05
N ASP A 79 -11.44 5.77 3.44
CA ASP A 79 -11.16 6.28 2.10
C ASP A 79 -9.79 6.96 2.02
N GLU A 80 -9.46 7.80 3.01
CA GLU A 80 -8.15 8.46 3.08
C GLU A 80 -7.01 7.44 3.24
N ARG A 81 -7.19 6.44 4.11
CA ARG A 81 -6.19 5.37 4.31
C ARG A 81 -6.01 4.52 3.05
N ILE A 82 -7.08 4.22 2.34
CA ILE A 82 -7.03 3.49 1.06
C ILE A 82 -6.32 4.33 0.01
N SER A 83 -6.68 5.60 -0.16
CA SER A 83 -6.03 6.49 -1.13
C SER A 83 -4.52 6.58 -0.89
N LYS A 84 -4.12 6.85 0.36
CA LYS A 84 -2.70 6.93 0.73
C LYS A 84 -1.95 5.63 0.48
N LEU A 85 -2.58 4.49 0.74
CA LEU A 85 -1.99 3.17 0.48
C LEU A 85 -1.83 2.93 -1.03
N LEU A 86 -2.82 3.31 -1.84
CA LEU A 86 -2.75 3.19 -3.29
C LEU A 86 -1.65 4.06 -3.87
N ASP A 87 -1.58 5.33 -3.49
CA ASP A 87 -0.54 6.27 -3.96
C ASP A 87 0.87 5.74 -3.65
N THR A 88 1.08 5.28 -2.42
CA THR A 88 2.35 4.71 -1.96
C THR A 88 2.75 3.46 -2.78
N ARG A 89 1.77 2.68 -3.26
CA ARG A 89 2.02 1.44 -4.00
C ARG A 89 2.14 1.67 -5.51
N LEU A 90 1.45 2.67 -6.08
CA LEU A 90 1.43 2.95 -7.51
C LEU A 90 2.71 3.64 -7.99
N ALA A 91 3.20 4.66 -7.28
CA ALA A 91 4.41 5.40 -7.66
C ALA A 91 5.65 4.52 -7.96
N PRO A 92 6.05 3.54 -7.11
CA PRO A 92 7.19 2.68 -7.41
C PRO A 92 6.91 1.70 -8.57
N LEU A 93 5.64 1.33 -8.79
CA LEU A 93 5.25 0.44 -9.88
C LEU A 93 5.40 1.14 -11.23
N GLU A 94 4.91 2.38 -11.36
CA GLU A 94 5.06 3.20 -12.56
C GLU A 94 6.53 3.42 -12.93
N LYS A 95 7.38 3.73 -11.93
CA LYS A 95 8.83 3.85 -12.12
C LYS A 95 9.46 2.55 -12.62
N THR A 96 9.01 1.41 -12.09
CA THR A 96 9.51 0.08 -12.53
C THR A 96 9.06 -0.24 -13.95
N GLN A 97 7.83 0.11 -14.31
CA GLN A 97 7.29 -0.08 -15.66
C GLN A 97 8.06 0.72 -16.70
N LYS A 98 8.34 2.02 -16.44
CA LYS A 98 9.15 2.87 -17.35
C LYS A 98 10.55 2.28 -17.57
N LYS A 99 11.17 1.72 -16.52
CA LYS A 99 12.48 1.02 -16.63
C LYS A 99 12.40 -0.26 -17.47
N LEU A 100 11.34 -1.04 -17.33
CA LEU A 100 11.13 -2.25 -18.15
C LEU A 100 10.98 -1.91 -19.62
N GLU A 101 10.23 -0.85 -19.95
CA GLU A 101 10.07 -0.39 -21.34
C GLU A 101 11.43 0.01 -21.96
N LYS A 102 12.26 0.77 -21.22
CA LYS A 102 13.61 1.16 -21.67
C LYS A 102 14.50 -0.07 -21.93
N LEU A 103 14.43 -1.08 -21.05
CA LEU A 103 15.15 -2.34 -21.23
C LEU A 103 14.65 -3.15 -22.43
N GLU A 104 13.34 -3.23 -22.64
CA GLU A 104 12.77 -3.94 -23.79
C GLU A 104 13.21 -3.31 -25.11
N ARG A 105 13.21 -1.97 -25.18
CA ARG A 105 13.73 -1.22 -26.33
C ARG A 105 15.21 -1.50 -26.55
N ALA A 106 16.02 -1.49 -25.50
CA ALA A 106 17.45 -1.80 -25.57
C ALA A 106 17.71 -3.24 -26.06
N ILE A 107 16.96 -4.22 -25.54
CA ILE A 107 17.04 -5.62 -25.98
C ILE A 107 16.65 -5.74 -27.46
N GLY A 108 15.62 -5.02 -27.91
CA GLY A 108 15.23 -4.96 -29.32
C GLY A 108 16.36 -4.45 -30.22
N LYS A 109 17.00 -3.32 -29.85
CA LYS A 109 18.15 -2.76 -30.57
C LYS A 109 19.33 -3.74 -30.60
N ALA A 110 19.69 -4.32 -29.45
CA ALA A 110 20.78 -5.28 -29.33
C ALA A 110 20.56 -6.56 -30.16
N LYS A 111 19.33 -7.09 -30.17
CA LYS A 111 18.97 -8.26 -31.01
C LYS A 111 19.12 -7.95 -32.50
N LYS A 112 18.67 -6.76 -32.94
CA LYS A 112 18.81 -6.32 -34.34
C LYS A 112 20.28 -6.20 -34.74
N GLU A 113 21.11 -5.61 -33.88
CA GLU A 113 22.53 -5.46 -34.14
C GLU A 113 23.26 -6.81 -34.19
N LYS A 114 22.95 -7.69 -33.23
CA LYS A 114 23.48 -9.07 -33.22
C LYS A 114 23.13 -9.82 -34.51
N LEU A 115 21.93 -9.62 -35.06
CA LEU A 115 21.54 -10.24 -36.33
C LEU A 115 22.34 -9.68 -37.51
N LYS A 116 22.59 -8.36 -37.57
CA LYS A 116 23.46 -7.76 -38.58
C LYS A 116 24.88 -8.32 -38.49
N GLN A 117 25.44 -8.39 -37.28
CA GLN A 117 26.77 -8.93 -37.05
C GLN A 117 26.87 -10.39 -37.47
N LYS A 118 25.86 -11.22 -37.15
CA LYS A 118 25.81 -12.62 -37.58
C LYS A 118 25.82 -12.73 -39.11
N ARG A 119 24.99 -11.94 -39.79
CA ARG A 119 24.92 -11.91 -41.26
C ARG A 119 26.25 -11.48 -41.88
N TRP A 120 26.91 -10.49 -41.28
CA TRP A 120 28.22 -10.04 -41.74
C TRP A 120 29.29 -11.11 -41.56
N ASN A 121 29.35 -11.77 -40.40
CA ASN A 121 30.28 -12.86 -40.13
C ASN A 121 30.10 -14.01 -41.15
N GLU A 122 28.86 -14.36 -41.49
CA GLU A 122 28.56 -15.39 -42.49
C GLU A 122 29.04 -14.99 -43.89
N ALA A 123 28.78 -13.74 -44.31
CA ALA A 123 29.27 -13.21 -45.58
C ALA A 123 30.81 -13.18 -45.64
N TYR A 124 31.45 -12.80 -44.53
CA TYR A 124 32.90 -12.76 -44.40
C TYR A 124 33.51 -14.17 -44.54
N VAL A 125 33.01 -15.16 -43.81
CA VAL A 125 33.48 -16.55 -43.90
C VAL A 125 33.28 -17.11 -45.31
N SER A 126 32.10 -16.88 -45.92
CA SER A 126 31.81 -17.32 -47.29
C SER A 126 32.77 -16.71 -48.32
N TYR A 127 33.13 -15.44 -48.17
CA TYR A 127 34.08 -14.77 -49.06
C TYR A 127 35.46 -15.46 -49.01
N TYR A 128 36.01 -15.74 -47.82
CA TYR A 128 37.32 -16.39 -47.71
C TYR A 128 37.32 -17.84 -48.19
N GLU A 129 36.21 -18.55 -48.02
CA GLU A 129 36.05 -19.90 -48.56
C GLU A 129 36.09 -19.90 -50.10
N LYS A 130 35.41 -18.94 -50.75
CA LYS A 130 35.48 -18.75 -52.20
C LYS A 130 36.86 -18.33 -52.68
N VAL A 131 37.50 -17.39 -51.98
CA VAL A 131 38.89 -16.98 -52.28
C VAL A 131 39.83 -18.18 -52.23
N ARG A 132 39.74 -19.01 -51.19
CA ARG A 132 40.56 -20.22 -51.06
C ARG A 132 40.29 -21.22 -52.19
N ALA A 133 39.03 -21.40 -52.61
CA ALA A 133 38.70 -22.28 -53.74
C ALA A 133 39.22 -21.73 -55.08
N SER A 134 39.16 -20.41 -55.30
CA SER A 134 39.61 -19.75 -56.54
C SER A 134 41.12 -19.58 -56.64
N SER A 135 41.83 -19.38 -55.53
CA SER A 135 43.31 -19.27 -55.49
C SER A 135 44.03 -20.56 -55.88
N SER A 136 43.32 -21.69 -55.95
CA SER A 136 43.88 -22.95 -56.47
C SER A 136 43.85 -23.06 -58.01
N SER A 137 43.31 -22.08 -58.75
CA SER A 137 43.04 -22.24 -60.20
C SER A 137 43.31 -21.02 -61.10
N SER A 138 43.66 -19.82 -60.60
CA SER A 138 43.77 -18.64 -61.48
C SER A 138 44.67 -17.51 -60.97
N ALA A 139 45.39 -16.84 -61.90
CA ALA A 139 46.28 -15.69 -61.69
C ALA A 139 45.55 -14.31 -61.65
N VAL A 140 44.26 -14.31 -61.33
CA VAL A 140 43.43 -13.09 -61.28
C VAL A 140 43.49 -12.47 -59.87
N PRO A 141 43.56 -11.13 -59.74
CA PRO A 141 43.59 -10.45 -58.43
C PRO A 141 42.38 -10.79 -57.56
N LEU A 142 42.60 -10.95 -56.26
CA LEU A 142 41.53 -11.26 -55.31
C LEU A 142 40.56 -10.06 -55.18
N PRO A 143 39.23 -10.30 -55.18
CA PRO A 143 38.26 -9.24 -54.91
C PRO A 143 38.42 -8.71 -53.47
N PRO A 144 38.09 -7.46 -53.15
CA PRO A 144 38.21 -6.93 -51.79
C PRO A 144 37.19 -7.57 -50.83
N PRO A 145 37.53 -7.67 -49.52
CA PRO A 145 36.62 -8.24 -48.51
C PRO A 145 35.41 -7.33 -48.25
N PRO A 146 34.31 -7.90 -47.73
CA PRO A 146 33.12 -7.12 -47.40
C PRO A 146 33.40 -6.08 -46.27
N PRO A 147 32.88 -4.84 -46.38
CA PRO A 147 33.10 -3.81 -45.37
C PRO A 147 32.38 -4.14 -44.05
N PRO A 148 32.94 -3.78 -42.88
CA PRO A 148 32.34 -4.07 -41.57
C PRO A 148 30.96 -3.41 -41.40
N PRO A 149 30.07 -3.97 -40.56
CA PRO A 149 28.76 -3.37 -40.32
C PRO A 149 28.94 -2.02 -39.62
N SER A 150 28.18 -1.01 -40.08
CA SER A 150 28.18 0.31 -39.46
C SER A 150 27.53 0.23 -38.08
N MET A 151 28.32 0.53 -37.04
CA MET A 151 27.81 0.69 -35.68
C MET A 151 26.95 1.95 -35.63
N SER A 152 25.64 1.80 -35.46
CA SER A 152 24.78 2.95 -35.21
C SER A 152 25.06 3.46 -33.80
N SER A 153 25.88 4.50 -33.69
CA SER A 153 25.91 5.37 -32.51
C SER A 153 24.66 6.24 -32.61
N ASP A 154 23.52 5.63 -32.29
CA ASP A 154 22.25 6.33 -32.08
C ASP A 154 22.35 6.98 -30.70
N GLU A 155 23.11 8.09 -30.65
CA GLU A 155 23.18 9.05 -29.55
C GLU A 155 21.82 9.79 -29.47
N GLY A 156 20.73 9.03 -29.32
CA GLY A 156 19.43 9.55 -28.95
C GLY A 156 19.40 9.69 -27.44
N TYR A 157 20.22 10.60 -26.90
CA TYR A 157 19.98 11.14 -25.58
C TYR A 157 18.73 12.00 -25.66
N ASP A 158 17.61 11.36 -25.36
CA ASP A 158 16.38 12.04 -24.95
C ASP A 158 16.19 11.68 -23.47
N ASP A 159 17.18 12.09 -22.66
CA ASP A 159 17.17 12.00 -21.20
C ASP A 159 16.94 13.44 -20.69
N GLU A 160 15.89 14.09 -21.20
CA GLU A 160 15.25 15.24 -20.56
C GLU A 160 14.26 14.66 -19.53
N ASP A 161 14.81 14.12 -18.44
CA ASP A 161 14.04 13.95 -17.21
C ASP A 161 14.87 14.68 -16.13
N GLU A 162 14.67 15.99 -16.05
CA GLU A 162 15.01 16.80 -14.88
C GLU A 162 14.52 16.05 -13.64
N ASP A 163 15.46 15.64 -12.80
CA ASP A 163 15.22 15.26 -11.43
C ASP A 163 14.85 16.56 -10.70
N ASP A 164 13.55 16.84 -10.58
CA ASP A 164 13.05 17.86 -9.67
C ASP A 164 11.99 17.25 -8.74
N THR A 165 12.39 17.18 -7.47
CA THR A 165 11.66 16.89 -6.21
C THR A 165 11.33 15.45 -5.81
#